data_AF-A0A8D1AIJ5-F1
#
_entry.id   AF-A0A8D1AIJ5-F1
#
_cell.length_a   1.000
_cell.length_b   1.000
_cell.length_c   1.000
_cell.angle_alpha   90.00
_cell.angle_beta   90.00
_cell.angle_gamma   90.00
#
_symmetry.space_group_name_H-M   'P 1'
#
loop_
_entity.id
_entity.type
_entity.pdbx_description
1 polymer ?
#
loop_
_entity_poly.entity_id
_entity_poly.type
_entity_poly.pdbx_seq_one_letter_code
_entity_poly.pdbx_strand_id
1 'polypeptide(L)' 'QERKSKITWRPKQEMTLFSKASLRTRIPSRRKISKTGKEIKDYVEAEAGNDPLLKGIPEDKNPFKEKGGCLIS' A
#
# COMPACT_ATOMS: atom_id res chain seq x y z
N GLN A 1 -13.95 42.03 18.31
CA GLN A 1 -13.19 40.82 18.71
C GLN A 1 -13.88 39.53 18.28
N GLU A 2 -15.19 39.39 18.52
CA GLU A 2 -15.97 38.17 18.27
C GLU A 2 -16.09 37.74 16.79
N ARG A 3 -16.12 38.70 15.85
CA ARG A 3 -16.12 38.38 14.41
C ARG A 3 -14.81 37.71 13.98
N LYS A 4 -13.67 38.17 14.50
CA LYS A 4 -12.35 37.57 14.21
C LYS A 4 -12.23 36.17 14.81
N SER A 5 -12.78 35.95 16.01
CA SER A 5 -12.80 34.60 16.61
C SER A 5 -13.69 33.66 15.81
N LYS A 6 -14.92 34.06 15.45
CA LYS A 6 -15.82 33.19 14.65
C LYS A 6 -15.19 32.78 13.31
N ILE A 7 -14.45 33.67 12.65
CA ILE A 7 -13.74 33.38 11.40
C ILE A 7 -12.60 32.36 11.61
N THR A 8 -11.83 32.45 12.70
CA THR A 8 -10.73 31.51 12.97
C THR A 8 -11.20 30.16 13.52
N TRP A 9 -12.36 30.11 14.18
CA TRP A 9 -12.93 28.87 14.72
C TRP A 9 -13.56 27.98 13.63
N ARG A 10 -14.16 28.55 12.58
CA ARG A 10 -14.85 27.78 11.54
C ARG A 10 -13.93 26.78 10.78
N PRO A 11 -12.76 27.18 10.25
CA PRO A 11 -11.86 26.25 9.57
C PRO A 11 -11.35 25.14 10.50
N LYS A 12 -11.12 25.47 11.77
CA LYS A 12 -10.67 24.49 12.77
C LYS A 12 -11.74 23.45 13.09
N GLN A 13 -13.01 23.86 13.13
CA GLN A 13 -14.15 22.96 13.29
C GLN A 13 -14.32 22.05 12.07
N GLU A 14 -14.22 22.58 10.85
CA GLU A 14 -14.33 21.80 9.61
C GLU A 14 -13.22 20.76 9.47
N MET A 15 -11.97 21.14 9.77
CA MET A 15 -10.83 20.21 9.78
C MET A 15 -11.03 19.07 10.79
N THR A 16 -11.58 19.40 11.96
CA THR A 16 -11.89 18.42 13.00
C THR A 16 -13.02 17.47 12.56
N LEU A 17 -14.03 17.98 11.86
CA LEU A 17 -15.13 17.19 11.32
C LEU A 17 -14.64 16.25 10.20
N PHE A 18 -13.79 16.73 9.31
CA PHE A 18 -13.19 15.92 8.25
C PHE A 18 -12.33 14.79 8.80
N SER A 19 -11.49 15.08 9.80
CA SER A 19 -10.69 14.05 10.49
C SER A 19 -11.58 12.97 11.11
N LYS A 20 -12.64 13.37 11.82
CA LYS A 20 -13.61 12.43 12.42
C LYS A 20 -14.35 11.60 11.36
N ALA A 21 -14.72 12.19 10.23
CA ALA A 21 -15.38 11.50 9.13
C ALA A 21 -14.46 10.44 8.50
N SER A 22 -13.19 10.79 8.23
CA SER A 22 -12.18 9.86 7.73
C SER A 22 -11.93 8.70 8.68
N LEU A 23 -11.87 8.96 10.00
CA LEU A 23 -11.70 7.90 10.99
C LEU A 23 -12.89 6.95 11.04
N ARG A 24 -14.12 7.46 10.90
CA ARG A 24 -15.34 6.63 10.89
C ARG A 24 -15.40 5.71 9.68
N THR A 25 -15.04 6.20 8.50
CA THR A 25 -15.02 5.37 7.28
C THR A 25 -13.85 4.39 7.26
N ARG A 26 -12.74 4.72 7.94
CA ARG A 26 -11.53 3.89 8.06
C ARG A 26 -11.62 2.81 9.15
N ILE A 27 -12.79 2.53 9.72
CA ILE A 27 -12.98 1.36 10.59
C ILE A 27 -13.57 0.23 9.73
N PRO A 28 -12.77 -0.53 8.97
CA PRO A 28 -13.24 -1.78 8.41
C PRO A 28 -13.38 -2.81 9.55
N SER A 29 -14.33 -3.72 9.39
CA SER A 29 -14.43 -4.93 10.22
C SER A 29 -13.11 -5.69 10.17
N ARG A 30 -12.31 -5.61 11.23
CA ARG A 30 -10.97 -6.20 11.29
C ARG A 30 -11.08 -7.73 11.37
N ARG A 31 -10.46 -8.44 10.41
CA ARG A 31 -10.31 -9.90 10.47
C ARG A 31 -9.23 -10.30 11.49
N LYS A 32 -9.36 -11.50 12.08
CA LYS A 32 -8.37 -12.05 13.03
C LYS A 32 -7.04 -12.27 12.32
N ILE A 33 -5.94 -11.80 12.94
CA ILE A 33 -4.58 -11.92 12.40
C ILE A 33 -4.19 -13.38 12.15
N SER A 34 -4.62 -14.29 13.03
CA SER A 34 -4.36 -15.73 12.89
C SER A 34 -4.97 -16.34 11.62
N LYS A 35 -6.13 -15.83 11.17
CA LYS A 35 -6.76 -16.31 9.94
C LYS A 35 -6.09 -15.71 8.70
N THR A 36 -5.88 -14.39 8.70
CA THR A 36 -5.24 -13.68 7.58
C THR A 36 -3.80 -14.14 7.35
N GLY A 37 -3.03 -14.40 8.42
CA GLY A 37 -1.65 -14.87 8.30
C GLY A 37 -1.54 -16.24 7.62
N LYS A 38 -2.51 -17.14 7.88
CA LYS A 38 -2.59 -18.43 7.20
C LYS A 38 -2.90 -18.26 5.71
N GLU A 39 -3.90 -17.44 5.38
CA GLU A 39 -4.28 -17.15 3.99
C GLU A 39 -3.10 -16.56 3.17
N ILE A 40 -2.33 -15.64 3.76
CA ILE A 40 -1.15 -15.05 3.10
C ILE A 40 -0.06 -16.12 2.90
N LYS A 41 0.20 -16.95 3.92
CA LYS A 41 1.21 -18.00 3.82
C LYS A 41 0.85 -19.01 2.72
N ASP A 42 -0.39 -19.49 2.72
CA ASP A 42 -0.87 -20.46 1.73
C ASP A 42 -0.80 -19.88 0.30
N TYR A 43 -1.09 -18.58 0.12
CA TYR A 43 -0.93 -17.89 -1.16
C TYR A 43 0.53 -17.80 -1.61
N VAL A 44 1.44 -17.43 -0.71
CA VAL A 44 2.87 -17.31 -1.02
C VAL A 44 3.46 -18.68 -1.38
N GLU A 45 3.09 -19.75 -0.68
CA GLU A 45 3.55 -21.10 -0.99
C GLU A 45 3.06 -21.59 -2.37
N ALA A 46 1.84 -21.21 -2.78
CA ALA A 46 1.30 -21.54 -4.09
C ALA A 46 2.02 -20.81 -5.24
N GLU A 47 2.33 -19.52 -5.06
CA GLU A 47 3.00 -18.69 -6.08
C GLU A 47 4.54 -18.81 -6.05
N ALA A 48 5.13 -19.34 -4.97
CA ALA A 48 6.59 -19.49 -4.83
C ALA A 48 7.21 -20.35 -5.95
N GLY A 49 6.46 -21.31 -6.51
CA GLY A 49 6.92 -22.12 -7.64
C GLY A 49 6.95 -21.40 -8.98
N ASN A 50 6.24 -20.27 -9.09
CA ASN A 50 6.14 -19.42 -10.28
C ASN A 50 6.97 -18.13 -10.15
N ASP A 51 7.51 -17.84 -8.96
CA ASP A 51 8.37 -16.68 -8.73
C ASP A 51 9.69 -16.83 -9.51
N PRO A 52 9.93 -16.00 -10.54
CA PRO A 52 11.14 -16.04 -11.34
C PRO A 52 12.42 -15.79 -10.52
N LEU A 53 12.31 -15.11 -9.37
CA LEU A 53 13.43 -14.83 -8.46
C LEU A 53 13.76 -16.02 -7.56
N LEU A 54 12.79 -16.89 -7.25
CA LEU A 54 13.01 -18.08 -6.42
C LEU A 54 13.49 -19.27 -7.25
N LYS A 55 12.94 -19.47 -8.46
CA LYS A 55 13.29 -20.60 -9.32
C LYS A 55 14.51 -20.36 -10.20
N GLY A 56 14.86 -19.09 -10.43
CA GLY A 56 15.84 -18.69 -11.42
C GLY A 56 15.24 -18.72 -12.83
N ILE A 57 15.43 -17.64 -13.57
CA ILE A 57 15.01 -17.56 -14.97
C ILE A 57 16.12 -18.19 -15.83
N PRO A 58 15.82 -19.22 -16.64
CA PRO A 58 16.78 -19.74 -17.60
C PRO A 58 17.22 -18.63 -18.57
N GLU A 59 18.49 -18.65 -18.94
CA GLU A 59 19.18 -17.51 -19.56
C GLU A 59 18.51 -16.93 -20.82
N ASP A 60 17.74 -17.74 -21.56
CA ASP A 60 17.04 -17.36 -22.79
C ASP A 60 15.72 -16.59 -22.56
N LYS A 61 15.17 -16.61 -21.34
CA LYS A 61 13.89 -15.95 -21.01
C LYS A 61 14.06 -14.69 -20.17
N ASN A 62 15.29 -14.32 -19.81
CA ASN A 62 15.54 -13.13 -19.00
C ASN A 62 15.63 -11.87 -19.87
N PRO A 63 14.62 -10.98 -19.85
CA PRO A 63 14.59 -9.78 -20.68
C PRO A 63 15.67 -8.74 -20.33
N PHE A 64 16.38 -8.91 -19.21
CA PHE A 64 17.46 -8.02 -18.78
C PHE A 64 18.86 -8.46 -19.23
N LYS A 65 18.99 -9.58 -19.96
CA LYS A 65 20.33 -10.08 -20.35
C LYS A 65 21.01 -9.24 -21.43
N GLU A 66 20.26 -8.72 -22.41
CA GLU A 66 20.84 -8.02 -23.58
C GLU A 66 21.00 -6.49 -23.40
N LYS A 67 20.53 -5.92 -22.29
CA LYS A 67 20.75 -4.50 -21.97
C LYS A 67 22.06 -4.35 -21.17
N GLY A 68 23.13 -4.96 -21.69
CA GLY A 68 24.48 -4.73 -21.21
C GLY A 68 24.91 -3.31 -21.59
N GLY A 69 25.01 -2.43 -20.59
CA GLY A 69 25.60 -1.10 -20.73
C GLY A 69 24.57 -0.01 -20.99
N CYS A 70 24.52 0.94 -20.06
CA CYS A 70 24.01 2.27 -20.35
C CYS A 70 24.88 2.84 -21.50
N LEU A 71 24.34 2.87 -22.71
CA LEU A 71 24.89 3.67 -23.80
C LEU A 71 24.68 5.13 -23.44
N ILE A 72 25.65 5.72 -22.74
CA ILE A 72 25.79 7.17 -22.68
C ILE A 72 26.35 7.57 -24.05
N SER A 73 25.46 8.07 -24.93
CA SER A 73 25.87 8.82 -26.12
C SER A 73 26.12 10.28 -25.77
#